data_AF-A0A6C0LHE8-F1
#
_entry.id   AF-A0A6C0LHE8-F1
#
_cell.length_a   1.000
_cell.length_b   1.000
_cell.length_c   1.000
_cell.angle_alpha   90.00
_cell.angle_beta   90.00
_cell.angle_gamma   90.00
#
_symmetry.space_group_name_H-M   'P 1'
#
loop_
_entity.id
_entity.type
_entity.pdbx_description
1 polymer ?
#
loop_
_entity_poly.entity_id
_entity_poly.type
_entity_poly.pdbx_seq_one_letter_code
_entity_poly.pdbx_strand_id
1 'polypeptide(L)'
;MATLRELEALKAIVEAQKQKISDLKQEILDVKTIVSELVKNYKIVINKSSSKENNNDLSIIFTKYKYSLLVKNKYPDKNTTLKCKNELKELDAKWFKNESTQGWLFVGICKDSDKSLEEVSQFIVDKLNDNKYNLEIEYE
;
A
#
# COMPACT_ATOMS: atom_id res chain seq x y z
N MET A 1 33.19 55.92 -2.63
CA MET A 1 33.37 55.00 -3.77
C MET A 1 33.54 53.58 -3.24
N ALA A 2 32.43 52.86 -3.03
CA ALA A 2 32.43 51.49 -2.50
C ALA A 2 31.72 50.48 -3.43
N THR A 3 31.48 50.83 -4.69
CA THR A 3 30.48 50.16 -5.52
C THR A 3 30.98 48.89 -6.21
N LEU A 4 32.29 48.77 -6.52
CA LEU A 4 32.79 47.64 -7.30
C LEU A 4 33.03 46.38 -6.45
N ARG A 5 33.60 46.55 -5.25
CA ARG A 5 33.82 45.46 -4.28
C ARG A 5 32.51 44.85 -3.77
N GLU A 6 31.51 45.68 -3.53
CA GLU A 6 30.18 45.21 -3.11
C GLU A 6 29.51 44.38 -4.23
N LEU A 7 29.72 44.75 -5.49
CA LEU A 7 29.18 44.05 -6.65
C LEU A 7 29.86 42.69 -6.87
N GLU A 8 31.19 42.62 -6.67
CA GLU A 8 31.94 41.35 -6.70
C GLU A 8 31.52 40.42 -5.57
N ALA A 9 31.31 40.95 -4.36
CA ALA A 9 30.84 40.16 -3.21
C ALA A 9 29.42 39.60 -3.45
N LEU A 10 28.50 40.42 -3.99
CA LEU A 10 27.15 39.98 -4.36
C LEU A 10 27.18 38.89 -5.43
N LYS A 11 28.07 39.01 -6.43
CA LYS A 11 28.23 37.99 -7.48
C LYS A 11 28.67 36.65 -6.89
N ALA A 12 29.64 36.66 -5.97
CA ALA A 12 30.09 35.46 -5.28
C ALA A 12 28.98 34.81 -4.44
N ILE A 13 28.16 35.61 -3.75
CA ILE A 13 27.00 35.11 -2.98
C ILE A 13 25.98 34.45 -3.90
N VAL A 14 25.67 35.04 -5.05
CA VAL A 14 24.72 34.49 -6.01
C VAL A 14 25.23 33.18 -6.62
N GLU A 15 26.53 33.08 -6.93
CA GLU A 15 27.11 31.82 -7.41
C GLU A 15 27.07 30.72 -6.34
N ALA A 16 27.40 31.05 -5.09
CA ALA A 16 27.29 30.11 -3.97
C ALA A 16 25.85 29.64 -3.73
N GLN A 17 24.86 30.53 -3.87
CA GLN A 17 23.44 30.17 -3.77
C GLN A 17 22.98 29.29 -4.92
N LYS A 18 23.43 29.55 -6.16
CA LYS A 18 23.13 28.69 -7.32
C LYS A 18 23.68 27.28 -7.11
N GLN A 19 24.89 27.16 -6.57
CA GLN A 19 25.47 25.86 -6.27
C GLN A 19 24.65 25.11 -5.22
N LYS A 20 24.30 25.77 -4.10
CA LYS A 20 23.43 25.17 -3.06
C LYS A 20 22.07 24.71 -3.60
N ILE A 21 21.46 25.48 -4.51
CA ILE A 21 20.20 25.08 -5.16
C ILE A 21 20.41 23.82 -6.01
N SER A 22 21.54 23.71 -6.71
CA SER A 22 21.87 22.52 -7.49
C SER A 22 22.05 21.30 -6.58
N ASP A 23 22.79 21.44 -5.48
CA ASP A 23 23.06 20.35 -4.54
C ASP A 23 21.75 19.87 -3.87
N LEU A 24 20.90 20.80 -3.42
CA LEU A 24 19.59 20.47 -2.84
C LEU A 24 18.65 19.78 -3.84
N LYS A 25 18.70 20.15 -5.12
CA LYS A 25 17.91 19.47 -6.16
C LYS A 25 18.36 18.03 -6.33
N GLN A 26 19.67 17.77 -6.24
CA GLN A 26 20.22 16.43 -6.31
C GLN A 26 19.80 15.59 -5.10
N GLU A 27 19.91 16.11 -3.89
CA GLU A 27 19.46 15.42 -2.67
C GLU A 27 17.97 15.05 -2.72
N ILE A 28 17.11 15.95 -3.21
CA ILE A 28 15.67 15.65 -3.39
C ILE A 28 15.47 14.49 -4.38
N LEU A 29 16.29 14.41 -5.43
CA LEU A 29 16.20 13.36 -6.44
C LEU A 29 16.66 12.00 -5.88
N ASP A 30 17.70 12.01 -5.06
CA ASP A 30 18.21 10.83 -4.37
C ASP A 30 17.19 10.33 -3.34
N VAL A 31 16.61 11.22 -2.54
CA VAL A 31 15.54 10.87 -1.59
C VAL A 31 14.32 10.28 -2.31
N LYS A 32 13.90 10.86 -3.44
CA LYS A 32 12.81 10.31 -4.25
C LYS A 32 13.12 8.90 -4.75
N THR A 33 14.36 8.65 -5.14
CA THR A 33 14.82 7.32 -5.57
C THR A 33 14.74 6.33 -4.41
N ILE A 34 15.31 6.67 -3.25
CA ILE A 34 15.28 5.83 -2.03
C ILE A 34 13.84 5.53 -1.61
N VAL A 35 12.96 6.53 -1.60
CA VAL A 35 11.53 6.33 -1.27
C VAL A 35 10.86 5.41 -2.28
N SER A 36 11.15 5.56 -3.58
CA SER A 36 10.59 4.69 -4.62
C SER A 36 11.07 3.24 -4.47
N GLU A 37 12.34 3.03 -4.12
CA GLU A 37 12.88 1.71 -3.82
C GLU A 37 12.30 1.11 -2.54
N LEU A 38 12.15 1.90 -1.49
CA LEU A 38 11.48 1.47 -0.25
C LEU A 38 10.03 1.04 -0.51
N VAL A 39 9.27 1.79 -1.30
CA VAL A 39 7.89 1.42 -1.67
C VAL A 39 7.87 0.12 -2.49
N LYS A 40 8.80 -0.06 -3.43
CA LYS A 40 8.94 -1.31 -4.20
C LYS A 40 9.32 -2.49 -3.30
N ASN A 41 10.23 -2.29 -2.36
CA ASN A 41 10.66 -3.34 -1.44
C ASN A 41 9.58 -3.65 -0.39
N TYR A 42 8.78 -2.66 0.03
CA TYR A 42 7.65 -2.88 0.93
C TYR A 42 6.56 -3.75 0.27
N LYS A 43 6.38 -3.66 -1.06
CA LYS A 43 5.54 -4.61 -1.81
C LYS A 43 6.05 -6.07 -1.75
N ILE A 44 7.32 -6.30 -1.42
CA ILE A 44 7.96 -7.63 -1.35
C ILE A 44 7.98 -8.18 0.09
N VAL A 45 7.85 -7.33 1.12
CA VAL A 45 7.80 -7.77 2.53
C VAL A 45 6.35 -7.97 2.99
N ILE A 46 5.58 -8.75 2.23
CA ILE A 46 4.50 -9.55 2.83
C ILE A 46 5.23 -10.77 3.43
N ASN A 47 5.91 -10.52 4.55
CA ASN A 47 6.70 -11.52 5.22
C ASN A 47 5.75 -12.52 5.87
N LYS A 48 5.72 -13.74 5.32
CA LYS A 48 5.27 -14.95 5.99
C LYS A 48 6.05 -15.06 7.31
N SER A 49 5.48 -14.60 8.42
CA SER A 49 5.97 -14.90 9.75
C SER A 49 5.72 -16.39 9.98
N SER A 50 6.76 -17.21 9.79
CA SER A 50 6.77 -18.60 10.24
C SER A 50 6.75 -18.63 11.77
N SER A 51 5.59 -18.38 12.35
CA SER A 51 5.35 -18.49 13.79
C SER A 51 4.36 -19.62 14.05
N LYS A 52 4.77 -20.48 14.99
CA LYS A 52 4.02 -21.63 15.53
C LYS A 52 2.55 -21.26 15.76
N GLU A 53 1.64 -22.08 15.23
CA GLU A 53 0.18 -22.12 15.48
C GLU A 53 -0.38 -20.94 16.30
N ASN A 54 -0.43 -19.76 15.69
CA ASN A 54 -1.24 -18.68 16.22
C ASN A 54 -2.56 -18.69 15.44
N ASN A 55 -3.67 -18.63 16.17
CA ASN A 55 -5.02 -18.63 15.61
C ASN A 55 -5.32 -17.41 14.69
N ASN A 56 -4.33 -16.58 14.38
CA ASN A 56 -4.44 -15.32 13.63
C ASN A 56 -3.93 -15.43 12.18
N ASP A 57 -3.59 -16.63 11.70
CA ASP A 57 -3.28 -16.82 10.29
C ASP A 57 -4.56 -16.70 9.44
N LEU A 58 -4.48 -15.83 8.42
CA LEU A 58 -5.53 -15.55 7.44
C LEU A 58 -4.99 -15.78 6.02
N SER A 59 -5.67 -16.65 5.26
CA SER A 59 -5.34 -16.88 3.85
C SER A 59 -6.51 -16.40 2.99
N ILE A 60 -6.32 -15.27 2.31
CA ILE A 60 -7.38 -14.57 1.57
C ILE A 60 -7.01 -14.38 0.10
N ILE A 61 -8.04 -14.37 -0.75
CA ILE A 61 -7.94 -14.03 -2.17
C ILE A 61 -8.76 -12.76 -2.40
N PHE A 62 -8.13 -11.75 -3.00
CA PHE A 62 -8.81 -10.58 -3.52
C PHE A 62 -9.16 -10.81 -4.98
N THR A 63 -10.45 -10.95 -5.29
CA THR A 63 -10.94 -11.11 -6.66
C THR A 63 -11.76 -9.89 -7.08
N LYS A 64 -11.56 -9.39 -8.29
CA LYS A 64 -12.48 -8.39 -8.86
C LYS A 64 -13.83 -9.04 -9.21
N TYR A 65 -14.93 -8.52 -8.68
CA TYR A 65 -16.29 -8.97 -9.00
C TYR A 65 -17.14 -7.81 -9.53
N LYS A 66 -17.25 -7.69 -10.85
CA LYS A 66 -17.88 -6.54 -11.53
C LYS A 66 -17.22 -5.23 -11.07
N TYR A 67 -17.98 -4.29 -10.50
CA TYR A 67 -17.47 -3.04 -9.90
C TYR A 67 -17.14 -3.18 -8.40
N SER A 68 -17.05 -4.39 -7.88
CA SER A 68 -16.87 -4.68 -6.46
C SER A 68 -15.60 -5.47 -6.23
N LEU A 69 -15.09 -5.43 -5.00
CA LEU A 69 -13.98 -6.27 -4.55
C LEU A 69 -14.55 -7.42 -3.72
N LEU A 70 -14.20 -8.65 -4.06
CA LEU A 70 -14.62 -9.86 -3.35
C LEU A 70 -13.42 -10.47 -2.63
N VAL A 71 -13.52 -10.56 -1.31
CA VAL A 71 -12.53 -11.21 -0.44
C VAL A 71 -13.00 -12.63 -0.16
N LYS A 72 -12.31 -13.61 -0.74
CA LYS A 72 -12.59 -15.02 -0.55
C LYS A 72 -11.52 -15.65 0.32
N ASN A 73 -11.83 -16.84 0.80
CA ASN A 73 -10.83 -17.66 1.45
C ASN A 73 -10.01 -18.43 0.40
N LYS A 74 -8.69 -18.50 0.60
CA LYS A 74 -7.78 -19.21 -0.33
C LYS A 74 -8.02 -20.72 -0.37
N TYR A 75 -8.30 -21.31 0.79
CA TYR A 75 -8.45 -22.77 0.92
C TYR A 75 -9.91 -23.16 1.15
N PRO A 76 -10.54 -23.95 0.27
CA PRO A 76 -11.96 -24.29 0.41
C PRO A 76 -12.29 -25.01 1.72
N ASP A 77 -11.33 -25.76 2.28
CA ASP A 77 -11.53 -26.61 3.46
C ASP A 77 -11.34 -25.88 4.80
N LYS A 78 -10.86 -24.63 4.79
CA LYS A 78 -10.55 -23.86 6.02
C LYS A 78 -10.97 -22.41 5.88
N ASN A 79 -12.20 -22.05 6.23
CA ASN A 79 -12.66 -20.67 6.10
C ASN A 79 -12.03 -19.73 7.15
N THR A 80 -10.84 -19.20 6.85
CA THR A 80 -10.10 -18.26 7.71
C THR A 80 -10.74 -16.87 7.74
N THR A 81 -11.48 -16.46 6.70
CA THR A 81 -12.17 -15.15 6.63
C THR A 81 -13.25 -14.95 7.70
N LEU A 82 -13.67 -16.01 8.40
CA LEU A 82 -14.55 -15.89 9.57
C LEU A 82 -13.87 -15.21 10.75
N LYS A 83 -12.54 -15.33 10.87
CA LYS A 83 -11.77 -14.76 11.97
C LYS A 83 -11.74 -13.24 11.89
N CYS A 84 -11.58 -12.69 10.69
CA CYS A 84 -11.57 -11.25 10.43
C CYS A 84 -12.95 -10.65 10.08
N LYS A 85 -14.04 -11.35 10.42
CA LYS A 85 -15.41 -10.96 10.09
C LYS A 85 -15.77 -9.56 10.60
N ASN A 86 -15.31 -9.19 11.79
CA ASN A 86 -15.70 -7.92 12.41
C ASN A 86 -14.99 -6.76 11.73
N GLU A 87 -13.72 -6.94 11.42
CA GLU A 87 -12.86 -5.98 10.72
C GLU A 87 -13.38 -5.71 9.31
N LEU A 88 -13.80 -6.77 8.60
CA LEU A 88 -14.41 -6.62 7.28
C LEU A 88 -15.76 -5.90 7.35
N LYS A 89 -16.58 -6.20 8.38
CA LYS A 89 -17.85 -5.48 8.60
C LYS A 89 -17.67 -4.02 8.95
N GLU A 90 -16.65 -3.67 9.73
CA GLU A 90 -16.30 -2.29 10.04
C GLU A 90 -15.92 -1.49 8.80
N LEU A 91 -15.38 -2.15 7.78
CA LEU A 91 -15.09 -1.58 6.47
C LEU A 91 -16.30 -1.67 5.50
N ASP A 92 -17.51 -1.86 6.01
CA ASP A 92 -18.77 -1.99 5.25
C ASP A 92 -18.84 -3.19 4.28
N ALA A 93 -18.04 -4.23 4.49
CA ALA A 93 -18.14 -5.46 3.71
C ALA A 93 -19.44 -6.21 4.01
N LYS A 94 -20.06 -6.77 2.96
CA LYS A 94 -21.26 -7.60 3.07
C LYS A 94 -20.94 -9.04 2.75
N TRP A 95 -21.43 -9.98 3.57
CA TRP A 95 -21.32 -11.39 3.24
C TRP A 95 -22.09 -11.71 1.96
N PHE A 96 -21.43 -12.36 1.02
CA PHE A 96 -21.94 -12.68 -0.31
C PHE A 96 -21.72 -14.18 -0.59
N LYS A 97 -22.74 -14.84 -1.13
CA LYS A 97 -22.68 -16.24 -1.56
C LYS A 97 -23.56 -16.43 -2.79
N ASN A 98 -23.02 -17.05 -3.82
CA ASN A 98 -23.77 -17.53 -4.99
C ASN A 98 -23.36 -18.99 -5.30
N GLU A 99 -23.78 -19.51 -6.45
CA GLU A 99 -23.54 -20.89 -6.86
C GLU A 99 -22.05 -21.23 -7.03
N SER A 100 -21.21 -20.26 -7.37
CA SER A 100 -19.80 -20.46 -7.73
C SER A 100 -18.79 -19.87 -6.75
N THR A 101 -19.20 -18.93 -5.91
CA THR A 101 -18.31 -18.13 -5.07
C THR A 101 -18.97 -17.73 -3.75
N GLN A 102 -18.16 -17.62 -2.71
CA GLN A 102 -18.58 -17.11 -1.40
C GLN A 102 -17.46 -16.28 -0.77
N GLY A 103 -17.82 -15.23 -0.04
CA GLY A 103 -16.86 -14.33 0.59
C GLY A 103 -17.46 -13.01 1.05
N TRP A 104 -16.60 -12.05 1.34
CA TRP A 104 -16.96 -10.70 1.76
C TRP A 104 -16.85 -9.74 0.59
N LEU A 105 -17.95 -9.06 0.27
CA LEU A 105 -18.08 -8.19 -0.89
C LEU A 105 -18.08 -6.73 -0.48
N PHE A 106 -17.19 -5.96 -1.10
CA PHE A 106 -17.13 -4.51 -1.00
C PHE A 106 -17.67 -3.87 -2.27
N VAL A 107 -18.88 -3.32 -2.17
CA VAL A 107 -19.65 -2.89 -3.33
C VAL A 107 -19.13 -1.57 -3.89
N GLY A 108 -18.86 -1.52 -5.19
CA GLY A 108 -18.59 -0.27 -5.89
C GLY A 108 -17.18 0.30 -5.68
N ILE A 109 -16.26 -0.48 -5.12
CA ILE A 109 -14.87 -0.05 -4.87
C ILE A 109 -14.01 -0.18 -6.14
N CYS A 110 -14.29 -1.15 -7.02
CA CYS A 110 -13.52 -1.37 -8.25
C CYS A 110 -14.11 -0.62 -9.46
N LYS A 111 -14.59 0.62 -9.26
CA LYS A 111 -15.18 1.46 -10.33
C LYS A 111 -14.12 2.03 -11.29
N ASP A 112 -12.97 2.40 -10.76
CA ASP A 112 -11.86 2.90 -11.56
C ASP A 112 -11.14 1.72 -12.23
N SER A 113 -11.07 1.71 -13.56
CA SER A 113 -10.34 0.69 -14.33
C SER A 113 -8.82 0.78 -14.18
N ASP A 114 -8.34 1.96 -13.76
CA ASP A 114 -6.93 2.33 -13.86
C ASP A 114 -6.14 1.95 -12.60
N LYS A 115 -6.83 1.56 -11.52
CA LYS A 115 -6.22 1.12 -10.27
C LYS A 115 -6.06 -0.40 -10.24
N SER A 116 -4.90 -0.84 -9.78
CA SER A 116 -4.61 -2.27 -9.57
C SER A 116 -5.43 -2.84 -8.40
N LEU A 117 -5.64 -4.17 -8.39
CA LEU A 117 -6.36 -4.85 -7.30
C LEU A 117 -5.66 -4.66 -5.95
N GLU A 118 -4.33 -4.64 -5.98
CA GLU A 118 -3.45 -4.38 -4.86
C GLU A 118 -3.69 -3.00 -4.26
N GLU A 119 -3.71 -1.95 -5.09
CA GLU A 119 -3.99 -0.58 -4.63
C GLU A 119 -5.41 -0.44 -4.08
N VAL A 120 -6.38 -1.09 -4.74
CA VAL A 120 -7.78 -1.02 -4.36
C VAL A 120 -8.04 -1.77 -3.06
N SER A 121 -7.33 -2.86 -2.79
CA SER A 121 -7.50 -3.70 -1.59
C SER A 121 -6.61 -3.29 -0.41
N GLN A 122 -5.68 -2.35 -0.59
CA GLN A 122 -4.72 -1.93 0.42
C GLN A 122 -5.38 -1.55 1.75
N PHE A 123 -6.53 -0.85 1.72
CA PHE A 123 -7.25 -0.46 2.93
C PHE A 123 -7.70 -1.66 3.80
N ILE A 124 -7.95 -2.81 3.18
CA ILE A 124 -8.30 -4.05 3.87
C ILE A 124 -7.03 -4.64 4.49
N VAL A 125 -5.93 -4.66 3.72
CA VAL A 125 -4.63 -5.15 4.19
C VAL A 125 -4.16 -4.36 5.40
N ASP A 126 -4.25 -3.02 5.34
CA ASP A 126 -3.88 -2.13 6.43
C ASP A 126 -4.71 -2.41 7.69
N LYS A 127 -6.04 -2.50 7.56
CA LYS A 127 -6.94 -2.80 8.68
C LYS A 127 -6.63 -4.16 9.31
N LEU A 128 -6.33 -5.19 8.51
CA LEU A 128 -6.01 -6.51 9.03
C LEU A 128 -4.62 -6.54 9.69
N ASN A 129 -3.65 -5.81 9.15
CA ASN A 129 -2.32 -5.65 9.76
C ASN A 129 -2.39 -4.92 11.10
N ASP A 130 -3.20 -3.87 11.22
CA ASP A 130 -3.44 -3.15 12.48
C ASP A 130 -3.98 -4.07 13.58
N ASN A 131 -4.77 -5.07 13.18
CA ASN A 131 -5.31 -6.11 14.07
C ASN A 131 -4.37 -7.31 14.28
N LYS A 132 -3.12 -7.22 13.80
CA LYS A 132 -2.06 -8.22 13.98
C LYS A 132 -2.40 -9.60 13.40
N TYR A 133 -3.09 -9.64 12.27
CA TYR A 133 -3.27 -10.88 11.51
C TYR A 133 -2.01 -11.21 10.71
N ASN A 134 -1.70 -12.50 10.59
CA ASN A 134 -0.66 -12.98 9.66
C ASN A 134 -1.33 -13.26 8.31
N LEU A 135 -1.03 -12.43 7.31
CA LEU A 135 -1.74 -12.45 6.03
C LEU A 135 -0.99 -13.25 4.96
N GLU A 136 -1.69 -14.21 4.37
CA GLU A 136 -1.34 -14.82 3.10
C GLU A 136 -2.35 -14.36 2.04
N ILE A 137 -1.91 -13.50 1.12
CA ILE A 137 -2.78 -12.82 0.15
C ILE A 137 -2.47 -13.31 -1.26
N GLU A 138 -3.52 -13.52 -2.05
CA GLU A 138 -3.48 -13.77 -3.49
C GLU A 138 -4.45 -12.82 -4.21
N TYR A 139 -4.16 -12.47 -5.46
CA TYR A 139 -4.93 -11.53 -6.27
C TYR A 139 -5.40 -12.22 -7.56
N GLU A 140 -6.71 -12.12 -7.87
CA GLU A 140 -7.39 -12.72 -9.04
C GLU A 140 -8.15 -11.69 -9.91
#